data_AF-A0A946I6P6-F1
#
_entry.id   AF-A0A946I6P6-F1
#
_cell.length_a   1.000
_cell.length_b   1.000
_cell.length_c   1.000
_cell.angle_alpha   90.00
_cell.angle_beta   90.00
_cell.angle_gamma   90.00
#
_symmetry.space_group_name_H-M   'P 1'
#
loop_
_entity.id
_entity.type
_entity.pdbx_description
1 polymer ?
#
loop_
_entity_poly.entity_id
_entity_poly.type
_entity_poly.pdbx_seq_one_letter_code
_entity_poly.pdbx_strand_id
1 'polypeptide(L)'
;MNPLKKLASQTAVYGLSSVIGRFLNYLLVPLYTRYFLPSEYGVVTEMYAYVAFLVIVLTYGFETAFFRFSKKENDVKVVYSTALISLLISSTLFVLLVFLSSDSISNLMGYGIETKYIEWFAIIVALDAISSISFASLREQNKALRFASIRLLNIFVNIGFNLYFIVYKEFGIEYIFISNLISSVVTILLLLPEMLKSVWVFDKKLWNKMRVYALPLLIAGLAGITNETI
;
A
#
# COMPACT_ATOMS: atom_id res chain seq x y z
N MET A 1 26.10 16.56 -14.62
CA MET A 1 25.79 15.13 -14.89
C MET A 1 24.91 15.06 -16.12
N ASN A 2 25.23 14.19 -17.08
CA ASN A 2 24.45 13.99 -18.30
C ASN A 2 23.00 13.54 -17.93
N PRO A 3 21.94 14.22 -18.42
CA PRO A 3 20.54 13.88 -18.12
C PRO A 3 20.20 12.42 -18.35
N LEU A 4 20.77 11.80 -19.39
CA LEU A 4 20.61 10.38 -19.71
C LEU A 4 21.17 9.47 -18.60
N LYS A 5 22.32 9.83 -18.01
CA LYS A 5 22.93 9.07 -16.91
C LYS A 5 22.10 9.19 -15.62
N LYS A 6 21.50 10.37 -15.37
CA LYS A 6 20.61 10.57 -14.22
C LYS A 6 19.31 9.76 -14.38
N LEU A 7 18.70 9.79 -15.57
CA LEU A 7 17.51 9.02 -15.89
C LEU A 7 17.77 7.51 -15.73
N ALA A 8 18.86 6.99 -16.34
CA ALA A 8 19.23 5.59 -16.24
C ALA A 8 19.46 5.14 -14.78
N SER A 9 20.15 5.96 -13.98
CA SER A 9 20.38 5.68 -12.56
C SER A 9 19.09 5.67 -11.74
N GLN A 10 18.18 6.63 -11.97
CA GLN A 10 16.89 6.67 -11.27
C GLN A 10 15.99 5.51 -11.66
N THR A 11 15.87 5.20 -12.95
CA THR A 11 15.12 4.04 -13.43
C THR A 11 15.66 2.75 -12.85
N ALA A 12 16.98 2.60 -12.79
CA ALA A 12 17.61 1.45 -12.15
C ALA A 12 17.22 1.37 -10.66
N VAL A 13 17.33 2.45 -9.90
CA VAL A 13 16.98 2.43 -8.46
C VAL A 13 15.50 2.13 -8.23
N TYR A 14 14.59 2.78 -8.96
CA TYR A 14 13.15 2.54 -8.82
C TYR A 14 12.75 1.13 -9.26
N GLY A 15 13.22 0.69 -10.43
CA GLY A 15 12.93 -0.64 -10.98
C GLY A 15 13.53 -1.74 -10.13
N LEU A 16 14.83 -1.63 -9.80
CA LEU A 16 15.54 -2.64 -9.01
C LEU A 16 14.94 -2.78 -7.61
N SER A 17 14.59 -1.67 -6.93
CA SER A 17 13.92 -1.75 -5.62
C SER A 17 12.57 -2.47 -5.69
N SER A 18 11.83 -2.32 -6.80
CA SER A 18 10.57 -3.04 -7.01
C SER A 18 10.78 -4.51 -7.33
N VAL A 19 11.77 -4.85 -8.17
CA VAL A 19 12.07 -6.25 -8.54
C VAL A 19 12.61 -7.02 -7.34
N ILE A 20 13.61 -6.45 -6.65
CA ILE A 20 14.16 -7.04 -5.41
C ILE A 20 13.04 -7.20 -4.39
N GLY A 21 12.18 -6.21 -4.21
CA GLY A 21 11.10 -6.31 -3.25
C GLY A 21 10.09 -7.42 -3.55
N ARG A 22 9.73 -7.63 -4.82
CA ARG A 22 8.88 -8.75 -5.22
C ARG A 22 9.58 -10.10 -5.02
N PHE A 23 10.85 -10.19 -5.39
CA PHE A 23 11.64 -11.40 -5.21
C PHE A 23 11.78 -11.79 -3.73
N LEU A 24 12.08 -10.82 -2.86
CA LEU A 24 12.21 -11.05 -1.42
C LEU A 24 10.87 -11.49 -0.78
N ASN A 25 9.75 -10.88 -1.17
CA ASN A 25 8.43 -11.32 -0.70
C ASN A 25 8.10 -12.74 -1.21
N TYR A 26 8.46 -13.06 -2.44
CA TYR A 26 8.26 -14.41 -2.99
C TYR A 26 9.01 -15.48 -2.19
N LEU A 27 10.20 -15.17 -1.65
CA LEU A 27 10.95 -16.09 -0.79
C LEU A 27 10.26 -16.42 0.54
N LEU A 28 9.24 -15.67 0.94
CA LEU A 28 8.40 -16.03 2.09
C LEU A 28 7.44 -17.18 1.77
N VAL A 29 7.11 -17.45 0.50
CA VAL A 29 6.18 -18.52 0.14
C VAL A 29 6.70 -19.90 0.54
N PRO A 30 7.95 -20.32 0.21
CA PRO A 30 8.50 -21.59 0.70
C PRO A 30 8.62 -21.68 2.23
N LEU A 31 8.76 -20.54 2.91
CA LEU A 31 8.73 -20.49 4.36
C LEU A 31 7.32 -20.82 4.86
N TYR A 32 6.29 -20.12 4.37
CA TYR A 32 4.91 -20.33 4.79
C TYR A 32 4.41 -21.74 4.51
N THR A 33 4.70 -22.28 3.31
CA THR A 33 4.23 -23.63 2.93
C THR A 33 4.94 -24.77 3.67
N ARG A 34 6.06 -24.48 4.35
CA ARG A 34 6.75 -25.47 5.19
C ARG A 34 6.23 -25.49 6.63
N TYR A 35 5.82 -24.34 7.16
CA TYR A 35 5.41 -24.21 8.57
C TYR A 35 3.89 -24.27 8.77
N PHE A 36 3.09 -23.92 7.76
CA PHE A 36 1.63 -23.88 7.87
C PHE A 36 0.95 -24.93 7.02
N LEU A 37 -0.22 -25.37 7.47
CA LEU A 37 -1.07 -26.27 6.70
C LEU A 37 -1.66 -25.55 5.48
N PRO A 38 -1.95 -26.26 4.38
CA PRO A 38 -2.57 -25.66 3.19
C PRO A 38 -3.88 -24.91 3.50
N SER A 39 -4.67 -25.38 4.47
CA SER A 39 -5.91 -24.72 4.91
C SER A 39 -5.66 -23.38 5.58
N GLU A 40 -4.62 -23.28 6.42
CA GLU A 40 -4.26 -22.05 7.14
C GLU A 40 -3.64 -21.03 6.19
N TYR A 41 -2.73 -21.48 5.32
CA TYR A 41 -2.15 -20.63 4.30
C TYR A 41 -3.20 -20.19 3.25
N GLY A 42 -4.22 -21.01 3.00
CA GLY A 42 -5.38 -20.64 2.19
C GLY A 42 -6.05 -19.35 2.66
N VAL A 43 -6.30 -19.22 3.97
CA VAL A 43 -6.86 -18.00 4.58
C VAL A 43 -5.97 -16.79 4.29
N VAL A 44 -4.65 -16.94 4.42
CA VAL A 44 -3.69 -15.87 4.13
C VAL A 44 -3.81 -15.43 2.67
N THR A 45 -3.80 -16.38 1.73
CA THR A 45 -3.90 -16.08 0.30
C THR A 45 -5.21 -15.40 -0.08
N GLU A 46 -6.33 -15.85 0.51
CA GLU A 46 -7.66 -15.28 0.29
C GLU A 46 -7.74 -13.84 0.80
N MET A 47 -7.26 -13.58 2.02
CA MET A 47 -7.25 -12.22 2.58
C MET A 47 -6.37 -11.26 1.77
N TYR A 48 -5.19 -11.70 1.31
CA TYR A 48 -4.33 -10.87 0.46
C TYR A 48 -4.90 -10.65 -0.94
N ALA A 49 -5.70 -11.57 -1.47
CA ALA A 49 -6.44 -11.34 -2.71
C ALA A 49 -7.42 -10.17 -2.53
N TYR A 50 -8.21 -10.13 -1.44
CA TYR A 50 -9.10 -9.01 -1.15
C TYR A 50 -8.36 -7.68 -0.97
N VAL A 51 -7.22 -7.69 -0.29
CA VAL A 51 -6.36 -6.51 -0.15
C VAL A 51 -5.99 -5.91 -1.50
N ALA A 52 -5.64 -6.74 -2.49
CA ALA A 52 -5.24 -6.25 -3.79
C ALA A 52 -6.36 -5.44 -4.47
N PHE A 53 -7.61 -5.90 -4.37
CA PHE A 53 -8.78 -5.15 -4.83
C PHE A 53 -9.01 -3.87 -4.00
N LEU A 54 -8.98 -3.99 -2.67
CA LEU A 54 -9.27 -2.87 -1.77
C LEU A 54 -8.26 -1.73 -1.92
N VAL A 55 -6.98 -2.03 -2.12
CA VAL A 55 -5.95 -1.00 -2.37
C VAL A 55 -6.25 -0.21 -3.65
N ILE A 56 -6.71 -0.86 -4.71
CA ILE A 56 -7.07 -0.18 -5.97
C ILE A 56 -8.28 0.73 -5.76
N VAL A 57 -9.30 0.25 -5.05
CA VAL A 57 -10.49 1.04 -4.73
C VAL A 57 -10.13 2.23 -3.84
N LEU A 58 -9.34 2.01 -2.78
CA LEU A 58 -9.04 3.01 -1.77
C LEU A 58 -8.02 4.06 -2.25
N THR A 59 -7.16 3.71 -3.19
CA THR A 59 -6.26 4.68 -3.84
C THR A 59 -6.92 5.39 -5.03
N TYR A 60 -7.96 4.79 -5.62
CA TYR A 60 -8.78 5.30 -6.73
C TYR A 60 -8.00 6.00 -7.84
N GLY A 61 -6.78 5.53 -8.14
CA GLY A 61 -5.92 6.06 -9.21
C GLY A 61 -5.26 7.41 -8.91
N PHE A 62 -5.27 7.86 -7.64
CA PHE A 62 -4.74 9.18 -7.27
C PHE A 62 -3.23 9.32 -7.43
N GLU A 63 -2.45 8.23 -7.40
CA GLU A 63 -1.03 8.29 -7.74
C GLU A 63 -0.80 8.84 -9.15
N THR A 64 -1.49 8.27 -10.14
CA THR A 64 -1.36 8.67 -11.55
C THR A 64 -1.96 10.06 -11.79
N ALA A 65 -3.08 10.36 -11.14
CA ALA A 65 -3.66 11.71 -11.18
C ALA A 65 -2.68 12.74 -10.60
N PHE A 66 -2.06 12.44 -9.47
CA PHE A 66 -1.06 13.30 -8.85
C PHE A 66 0.06 13.65 -9.83
N PHE A 67 0.70 12.67 -10.48
CA PHE A 67 1.75 12.95 -11.48
C PHE A 67 1.28 13.79 -12.67
N ARG A 68 0.04 13.60 -13.14
CA ARG A 68 -0.49 14.38 -14.25
C ARG A 68 -0.73 15.83 -13.84
N PHE A 69 -1.30 16.04 -12.66
CA PHE A 69 -1.69 17.36 -12.18
C PHE A 69 -0.56 18.14 -11.50
N SER A 70 0.50 17.47 -11.03
CA SER A 70 1.75 18.08 -10.55
C SER A 70 2.59 18.66 -11.69
N LYS A 71 2.54 18.07 -12.88
CA LYS A 71 3.27 18.54 -14.07
C LYS A 71 2.55 19.64 -14.85
N LYS A 72 1.25 19.81 -14.62
CA LYS A 72 0.50 20.99 -15.09
C LYS A 72 0.83 22.17 -14.17
N GLU A 73 0.60 23.41 -14.61
CA GLU A 73 0.89 24.68 -13.89
C GLU A 73 0.22 24.85 -12.51
N ASN A 74 -0.31 23.79 -11.90
CA ASN A 74 -0.78 23.82 -10.52
C ASN A 74 0.40 23.77 -9.55
N ASP A 75 0.20 24.34 -8.37
CA ASP A 75 1.15 24.17 -7.26
C ASP A 75 1.18 22.70 -6.81
N VAL A 76 2.31 22.03 -7.04
CA VAL A 76 2.56 20.63 -6.66
C VAL A 76 2.22 20.38 -5.19
N LYS A 77 2.46 21.36 -4.31
CA LYS A 77 2.17 21.23 -2.87
C LYS A 77 0.67 21.16 -2.61
N VAL A 78 -0.14 21.93 -3.34
CA VAL A 78 -1.61 21.92 -3.23
C VAL A 78 -2.18 20.64 -3.82
N VAL A 79 -1.63 20.14 -4.94
CA VAL A 79 -2.01 18.85 -5.53
C VAL A 79 -1.73 17.71 -4.55
N TYR A 80 -0.53 17.68 -3.95
CA TYR A 80 -0.16 16.68 -2.94
C TYR A 80 -1.09 16.74 -1.72
N SER A 81 -1.28 17.94 -1.17
CA SER A 81 -2.12 18.15 0.01
C SER A 81 -3.57 17.72 -0.22
N THR A 82 -4.15 18.09 -1.37
CA THR A 82 -5.52 17.72 -1.74
C THR A 82 -5.66 16.19 -1.88
N ALA A 83 -4.68 15.54 -2.50
CA ALA A 83 -4.67 14.09 -2.64
C ALA A 83 -4.49 13.36 -1.30
N LEU A 84 -3.57 13.84 -0.47
CA LEU A 84 -3.30 13.30 0.86
C LEU A 84 -4.53 13.40 1.78
N ILE A 85 -5.16 14.58 1.85
CA ILE A 85 -6.37 14.78 2.65
C ILE A 85 -7.51 13.89 2.15
N SER A 86 -7.68 13.78 0.82
CA SER A 86 -8.70 12.92 0.23
C SER A 86 -8.50 11.46 0.63
N LEU A 87 -7.27 10.95 0.57
CA LEU A 87 -6.92 9.59 0.97
C LEU A 87 -7.03 9.36 2.47
N LEU A 88 -6.67 10.35 3.29
CA LEU A 88 -6.85 10.27 4.75
C LEU A 88 -8.33 10.15 5.12
N ILE A 89 -9.20 10.98 4.54
CA ILE A 89 -10.64 10.94 4.80
C ILE A 89 -11.24 9.62 4.32
N SER A 90 -10.96 9.21 3.08
CA SER A 90 -11.51 7.95 2.54
C SER A 90 -11.03 6.73 3.30
N SER A 91 -9.75 6.70 3.69
CA SER A 91 -9.16 5.58 4.44
C SER A 91 -9.68 5.52 5.88
N THR A 92 -9.85 6.65 6.53
CA THR A 92 -10.44 6.71 7.89
C THR A 92 -11.90 6.25 7.86
N LEU A 93 -12.68 6.71 6.88
CA LEU A 93 -14.06 6.28 6.71
C LEU A 93 -14.14 4.78 6.41
N PHE A 94 -13.24 4.26 5.55
CA PHE A 94 -13.15 2.85 5.24
C PHE A 94 -12.87 2.00 6.49
N VAL A 95 -11.87 2.37 7.30
CA VAL A 95 -11.57 1.68 8.57
C VAL A 95 -12.78 1.69 9.49
N LEU A 96 -13.41 2.85 9.67
CA LEU A 96 -14.59 2.97 10.54
C LEU A 96 -15.74 2.06 10.06
N LEU A 97 -16.03 2.03 8.76
CA LEU A 97 -17.07 1.18 8.19
C LEU A 97 -16.75 -0.31 8.34
N VAL A 98 -15.48 -0.71 8.14
CA VAL A 98 -15.08 -2.11 8.31
C VAL A 98 -15.14 -2.53 9.76
N PHE A 99 -14.71 -1.69 10.70
CA PHE A 99 -14.79 -1.98 12.13
C PHE A 99 -16.23 -2.14 12.62
N LEU A 100 -17.16 -1.33 12.10
CA LEU A 100 -18.58 -1.47 12.43
C LEU A 100 -19.23 -2.72 11.81
N SER A 101 -18.64 -3.24 10.73
CA SER A 101 -19.19 -4.36 9.97
C SER A 101 -18.37 -5.64 10.10
N SER A 102 -17.32 -5.65 10.92
CA SER A 102 -16.28 -6.69 10.93
C SER A 102 -16.86 -8.07 11.26
N ASP A 103 -17.78 -8.12 12.24
CA ASP A 103 -18.50 -9.35 12.59
C ASP A 103 -19.39 -9.86 11.45
N SER A 104 -20.07 -8.95 10.74
CA SER A 104 -20.93 -9.33 9.61
C SER A 104 -20.09 -9.85 8.43
N ILE A 105 -18.94 -9.22 8.18
CA ILE A 105 -17.99 -9.63 7.14
C ILE A 105 -17.41 -11.00 7.46
N SER A 106 -16.94 -11.23 8.70
CA SER A 106 -16.41 -12.52 9.16
C SER A 106 -17.44 -13.64 8.95
N ASN A 107 -18.68 -13.42 9.39
CA ASN A 107 -19.76 -14.40 9.24
C ASN A 107 -20.12 -14.68 7.76
N LEU A 108 -20.01 -13.69 6.88
CA LEU A 108 -20.25 -13.86 5.44
C LEU A 108 -19.14 -14.68 4.77
N MET A 109 -17.89 -14.50 5.21
CA MET A 109 -16.72 -15.16 4.61
C MET A 109 -16.56 -16.62 5.06
N GLY A 110 -17.12 -17.01 6.21
CA GLY A 110 -17.23 -18.42 6.63
C GLY A 110 -16.13 -18.89 7.59
N TYR A 111 -15.95 -20.23 7.68
CA TYR A 111 -15.06 -20.88 8.65
C TYR A 111 -13.58 -20.56 8.37
N GLY A 112 -12.94 -19.78 9.27
CA GLY A 112 -11.48 -19.57 9.29
C GLY A 112 -11.02 -18.11 9.33
N ILE A 113 -11.91 -17.14 9.03
CA ILE A 113 -11.56 -15.71 9.05
C ILE A 113 -12.08 -15.09 10.34
N GLU A 114 -11.18 -14.86 11.28
CA GLU A 114 -11.48 -14.16 12.52
C GLU A 114 -11.75 -12.66 12.27
N THR A 115 -12.68 -12.08 13.02
CA THR A 115 -12.99 -10.64 13.02
C THR A 115 -11.72 -9.77 13.11
N LYS A 116 -10.75 -10.20 13.94
CA LYS A 116 -9.47 -9.49 14.14
C LYS A 116 -8.64 -9.37 12.86
N TYR A 117 -8.68 -10.38 11.98
CA TYR A 117 -7.94 -10.34 10.72
C TYR A 117 -8.49 -9.23 9.83
N ILE A 118 -9.81 -9.15 9.70
CA ILE A 118 -10.50 -8.11 8.92
C ILE A 118 -10.15 -6.72 9.44
N GLU A 119 -10.13 -6.51 10.76
CA GLU A 119 -9.75 -5.25 11.38
C GLU A 119 -8.29 -4.86 11.09
N TRP A 120 -7.35 -5.79 11.27
CA TRP A 120 -5.94 -5.53 10.95
C TRP A 120 -5.74 -5.23 9.46
N PHE A 121 -6.41 -5.95 8.58
CA PHE A 121 -6.35 -5.69 7.14
C PHE A 121 -6.94 -4.34 6.77
N ALA A 122 -8.04 -3.92 7.40
CA ALA A 122 -8.58 -2.58 7.18
C ALA A 122 -7.55 -1.50 7.51
N ILE A 123 -6.82 -1.65 8.62
CA ILE A 123 -5.76 -0.74 9.01
C ILE A 123 -4.59 -0.80 8.01
N ILE A 124 -4.12 -1.99 7.63
CA ILE A 124 -3.02 -2.18 6.66
C ILE A 124 -3.35 -1.46 5.35
N VAL A 125 -4.52 -1.76 4.77
CA VAL A 125 -4.96 -1.18 3.49
C VAL A 125 -5.08 0.35 3.59
N ALA A 126 -5.59 0.87 4.70
CA ALA A 126 -5.67 2.31 4.94
C ALA A 126 -4.28 2.97 4.99
N LEU A 127 -3.34 2.39 5.74
CA LEU A 127 -1.98 2.89 5.84
C LEU A 127 -1.25 2.82 4.50
N ASP A 128 -1.45 1.74 3.74
CA ASP A 128 -0.84 1.56 2.42
C ASP A 128 -1.41 2.56 1.40
N ALA A 129 -2.73 2.80 1.43
CA ALA A 129 -3.37 3.81 0.60
C ALA A 129 -2.88 5.22 0.93
N ILE A 130 -2.67 5.56 2.20
CA ILE A 130 -2.09 6.87 2.59
C ILE A 130 -0.61 6.95 2.19
N SER A 131 0.14 5.84 2.31
CA SER A 131 1.56 5.78 1.93
C SER A 131 1.76 5.96 0.42
N SER A 132 0.83 5.43 -0.39
CA SER A 132 0.85 5.44 -1.86
C SER A 132 1.12 6.84 -2.44
N ILE A 133 0.40 7.86 -1.96
CA ILE A 133 0.53 9.25 -2.44
C ILE A 133 1.84 9.89 -1.99
N SER A 134 2.33 9.55 -0.80
CA SER A 134 3.61 10.04 -0.30
C SER A 134 4.77 9.44 -1.08
N PHE A 135 4.67 8.16 -1.47
CA PHE A 135 5.58 7.54 -2.42
C PHE A 135 5.51 8.17 -3.82
N ALA A 136 4.33 8.54 -4.30
CA ALA A 136 4.18 9.29 -5.55
C ALA A 136 4.85 10.68 -5.45
N SER A 137 4.70 11.37 -4.33
CA SER A 137 5.37 12.66 -4.06
C SER A 137 6.89 12.54 -4.05
N LEU A 138 7.46 11.52 -3.39
CA LEU A 138 8.92 11.27 -3.42
C LEU A 138 9.44 11.02 -4.84
N ARG A 139 8.68 10.27 -5.64
CA ARG A 139 9.01 10.00 -7.05
C ARG A 139 9.00 11.29 -7.87
N GLU A 140 7.99 12.14 -7.71
CA GLU A 140 7.89 13.40 -8.44
C GLU A 140 9.02 14.39 -8.06
N GLN A 141 9.38 14.41 -6.78
CA GLN A 141 10.52 15.18 -6.28
C GLN A 141 11.88 14.56 -6.63
N ASN A 142 11.91 13.49 -7.43
CA ASN A 142 13.14 12.81 -7.88
C ASN A 142 14.00 12.23 -6.73
N LYS A 143 13.42 12.00 -5.54
CA LYS A 143 14.09 11.46 -4.35
C LYS A 143 14.17 9.93 -4.39
N ALA A 144 14.78 9.38 -5.43
CA ALA A 144 14.80 7.94 -5.71
C ALA A 144 15.39 7.08 -4.59
N LEU A 145 16.49 7.53 -3.98
CA LEU A 145 17.13 6.80 -2.88
C LEU A 145 16.24 6.70 -1.65
N ARG A 146 15.52 7.78 -1.29
CA ARG A 146 14.60 7.79 -0.15
C ARG A 146 13.37 6.90 -0.41
N PHE A 147 12.85 6.91 -1.63
CA PHE A 147 11.78 6.00 -2.04
C PHE A 147 12.22 4.53 -1.89
N ALA A 148 13.38 4.19 -2.47
CA ALA A 148 13.89 2.83 -2.46
C ALA A 148 14.25 2.37 -1.04
N SER A 149 14.87 3.23 -0.23
CA SER A 149 15.24 2.89 1.14
C SER A 149 14.02 2.60 2.01
N ILE A 150 12.95 3.40 1.91
CA ILE A 150 11.73 3.18 2.70
C ILE A 150 11.04 1.89 2.25
N ARG A 151 10.93 1.64 0.93
CA ARG A 151 10.34 0.40 0.42
C ARG A 151 11.14 -0.84 0.86
N LEU A 152 12.46 -0.82 0.71
CA LEU A 152 13.30 -1.95 1.10
C LEU A 152 13.26 -2.17 2.62
N LEU A 153 13.29 -1.09 3.41
CA LEU A 153 13.18 -1.19 4.87
C LEU A 153 11.83 -1.80 5.28
N ASN A 154 10.72 -1.40 4.67
CA ASN A 154 9.42 -2.04 4.88
C ASN A 154 9.47 -3.55 4.64
N ILE A 155 10.05 -3.98 3.52
CA ILE A 155 10.18 -5.40 3.17
C ILE A 155 11.07 -6.13 4.18
N PHE A 156 12.22 -5.56 4.55
CA PHE A 156 13.11 -6.18 5.55
C PHE A 156 12.48 -6.27 6.93
N VAL A 157 11.72 -5.25 7.34
CA VAL A 157 10.95 -5.28 8.59
C VAL A 157 9.90 -6.38 8.53
N ASN A 158 9.14 -6.46 7.44
CA ASN A 158 8.12 -7.50 7.23
C ASN A 158 8.72 -8.91 7.28
N ILE A 159 9.79 -9.16 6.51
CA ILE A 159 10.48 -10.45 6.47
C ILE A 159 11.11 -10.77 7.84
N GLY A 160 11.76 -9.79 8.48
CA GLY A 160 12.41 -9.97 9.77
C GLY A 160 11.41 -10.38 10.86
N PHE A 161 10.25 -9.73 10.92
CA PHE A 161 9.19 -10.12 11.85
C PHE A 161 8.57 -11.47 11.50
N ASN A 162 8.33 -11.77 10.22
CA ASN A 162 7.85 -13.09 9.81
C ASN A 162 8.82 -14.20 10.22
N LEU A 163 10.12 -14.04 9.97
CA LEU A 163 11.13 -15.00 10.40
C LEU A 163 11.17 -15.15 11.92
N TYR A 164 11.10 -14.04 12.65
CA TYR A 164 11.09 -14.09 14.12
C TYR A 164 9.86 -14.81 14.67
N PHE A 165 8.66 -14.50 14.19
CA PHE A 165 7.43 -15.11 14.72
C PHE A 165 7.25 -16.56 14.27
N ILE A 166 7.58 -16.89 13.02
CA ILE A 166 7.30 -18.21 12.45
C ILE A 166 8.42 -19.19 12.77
N VAL A 167 9.69 -18.80 12.56
CA VAL A 167 10.83 -19.73 12.72
C VAL A 167 11.28 -19.84 14.16
N TYR A 168 11.31 -18.73 14.90
CA TYR A 168 11.85 -18.73 16.27
C TYR A 168 10.79 -18.94 17.35
N LYS A 169 9.56 -18.46 17.11
CA LYS A 169 8.45 -18.59 18.07
C LYS A 169 7.40 -19.63 17.69
N GLU A 170 7.42 -20.13 16.47
CA GLU A 170 6.43 -21.10 15.95
C GLU A 170 4.99 -20.64 16.16
N PHE A 171 4.76 -19.33 15.97
CA PHE A 171 3.43 -18.75 16.10
C PHE A 171 2.57 -18.96 14.85
N GLY A 172 1.24 -18.79 15.03
CA GLY A 172 0.25 -19.02 13.99
C GLY A 172 0.28 -17.98 12.85
N ILE A 173 -0.63 -18.19 11.89
CA ILE A 173 -0.75 -17.37 10.67
C ILE A 173 -1.08 -15.90 10.97
N GLU A 174 -1.67 -15.60 12.12
CA GLU A 174 -2.04 -14.25 12.54
C GLU A 174 -0.83 -13.30 12.58
N TYR A 175 0.37 -13.84 12.83
CA TYR A 175 1.60 -13.07 12.89
C TYR A 175 2.13 -12.65 11.52
N ILE A 176 1.65 -13.26 10.43
CA ILE A 176 1.90 -12.77 9.07
C ILE A 176 1.23 -11.41 8.88
N PHE A 177 0.00 -11.28 9.37
CA PHE A 177 -0.77 -10.03 9.31
C PHE A 177 -0.18 -8.98 10.24
N ILE A 178 0.21 -9.36 11.46
CA ILE A 178 0.86 -8.46 12.43
C ILE A 178 2.20 -7.94 11.88
N SER A 179 3.01 -8.82 11.27
CA SER A 179 4.28 -8.43 10.63
C SER A 179 4.05 -7.40 9.53
N ASN A 180 2.98 -7.57 8.74
CA ASN A 180 2.59 -6.59 7.74
C ASN A 180 2.13 -5.28 8.36
N LEU A 181 1.24 -5.31 9.34
CA LEU A 181 0.79 -4.14 10.07
C LEU A 181 1.95 -3.32 10.65
N ILE A 182 2.89 -3.98 11.33
CA ILE A 182 4.10 -3.32 11.85
C ILE A 182 4.89 -2.68 10.70
N SER A 183 5.06 -3.40 9.60
CA SER A 183 5.79 -2.88 8.44
C SER A 183 5.11 -1.65 7.81
N SER A 184 3.78 -1.62 7.69
CA SER A 184 3.02 -0.47 7.16
C SER A 184 3.05 0.72 8.12
N VAL A 185 3.00 0.48 9.45
CA VAL A 185 3.18 1.52 10.46
C VAL A 185 4.57 2.14 10.35
N VAL A 186 5.63 1.33 10.26
CA VAL A 186 7.01 1.81 10.08
C VAL A 186 7.12 2.63 8.79
N THR A 187 6.51 2.20 7.69
CA THR A 187 6.48 2.96 6.43
C THR A 187 5.87 4.34 6.62
N ILE A 188 4.71 4.43 7.25
CA ILE A 188 4.05 5.71 7.53
C ILE A 188 4.95 6.59 8.40
N LEU A 189 5.56 6.04 9.47
CA LEU A 189 6.47 6.80 10.32
C LEU A 189 7.65 7.41 9.55
N LEU A 190 8.22 6.67 8.59
CA LEU A 190 9.31 7.16 7.74
C LEU A 190 8.87 8.19 6.69
N LEU A 191 7.59 8.15 6.30
CA LEU A 191 6.95 9.09 5.38
C LEU A 191 6.36 10.31 6.08
N LEU A 192 6.16 10.28 7.41
CA LEU A 192 5.65 11.41 8.20
C LEU A 192 6.37 12.73 7.91
N PRO A 193 7.72 12.80 7.79
CA PRO A 193 8.38 14.07 7.49
C PRO A 193 7.99 14.67 6.14
N GLU A 194 7.53 13.87 5.19
CA GLU A 194 7.02 14.33 3.89
C GLU A 194 5.56 14.77 4.01
N MET A 195 4.74 14.01 4.76
CA MET A 195 3.34 14.34 5.04
C MET A 195 3.19 15.63 5.85
N LEU A 196 4.05 15.85 6.85
CA LEU A 196 4.02 17.04 7.71
C LEU A 196 4.49 18.31 6.99
N LYS A 197 5.33 18.18 5.95
CA LYS A 197 5.73 19.30 5.09
C LYS A 197 4.63 19.73 4.11
N SER A 198 3.52 19.00 4.05
CA SER A 198 2.34 19.39 3.29
C SER A 198 1.79 20.73 3.78
N VAL A 199 1.16 21.47 2.87
CA VAL A 199 0.56 22.79 3.18
C VAL A 199 -0.83 22.62 3.81
N TRP A 200 -1.37 21.39 3.85
CA TRP A 200 -2.66 21.05 4.45
C TRP A 200 -3.84 21.90 3.93
N VAL A 201 -3.78 22.28 2.65
CA VAL A 201 -4.84 22.95 1.90
C VAL A 201 -5.59 21.94 1.04
N PHE A 202 -6.92 22.00 1.07
CA PHE A 202 -7.78 21.17 0.23
C PHE A 202 -8.45 22.03 -0.86
N ASP A 203 -8.12 21.78 -2.12
CA ASP A 203 -8.77 22.42 -3.26
C ASP A 203 -9.86 21.52 -3.86
N LYS A 204 -11.13 21.87 -3.60
CA LYS A 204 -12.31 21.13 -4.09
C LYS A 204 -12.42 21.12 -5.62
N LYS A 205 -12.02 22.19 -6.31
CA LYS A 205 -12.07 22.27 -7.78
C LYS A 205 -11.02 21.33 -8.38
N LEU A 206 -9.81 21.35 -7.83
CA LEU A 206 -8.73 20.46 -8.24
C LEU A 206 -9.08 18.99 -7.96
N TRP A 207 -9.61 18.70 -6.78
CA TRP A 207 -10.04 17.35 -6.40
C TRP A 207 -11.06 16.76 -7.37
N ASN A 208 -12.07 17.54 -7.78
CA ASN A 208 -13.03 17.09 -8.78
C ASN A 208 -12.37 16.74 -10.11
N LYS A 209 -11.42 17.56 -10.58
CA LYS A 209 -10.66 17.27 -11.81
C LYS A 209 -9.82 16.01 -11.67
N MET A 210 -9.18 15.81 -10.52
CA MET A 210 -8.37 14.63 -10.23
C MET A 210 -9.23 13.36 -10.20
N ARG A 211 -10.37 13.37 -9.51
CA ARG A 211 -11.26 12.20 -9.41
C ARG A 211 -11.85 11.78 -10.75
N VAL A 212 -12.30 12.71 -11.57
CA VAL A 212 -12.82 12.39 -12.92
C VAL A 212 -11.73 11.76 -13.80
N TYR A 213 -10.49 12.21 -13.66
CA TYR A 213 -9.37 11.59 -14.37
C TYR A 213 -8.97 10.23 -13.80
N ALA A 214 -9.11 10.05 -12.48
CA ALA A 214 -8.69 8.84 -11.79
C ALA A 214 -9.74 7.71 -11.88
N LEU A 215 -11.02 8.03 -12.09
CA LEU A 215 -12.12 7.06 -12.16
C LEU A 215 -11.91 6.00 -13.27
N PRO A 216 -11.55 6.34 -14.53
CA PRO A 216 -11.26 5.34 -15.55
C PRO A 216 -10.04 4.48 -15.20
N LEU A 217 -9.05 5.06 -14.51
CA LEU A 217 -7.85 4.36 -14.06
C LEU A 217 -8.16 3.36 -12.94
N LEU A 218 -9.10 3.67 -12.05
CA LEU A 218 -9.61 2.74 -11.06
C LEU A 218 -10.25 1.53 -11.77
N ILE A 219 -11.13 1.76 -12.74
CA ILE A 219 -11.80 0.67 -13.49
C ILE A 219 -10.76 -0.20 -14.21
N ALA A 220 -9.78 0.43 -14.87
CA ALA A 220 -8.68 -0.28 -15.51
C ALA A 220 -7.83 -1.07 -14.51
N GLY A 221 -7.58 -0.51 -13.31
CA GLY A 221 -6.88 -1.19 -12.22
C GLY A 221 -7.63 -2.42 -11.73
N LEU A 222 -8.95 -2.31 -11.56
CA LEU A 222 -9.81 -3.44 -11.17
C LEU A 222 -9.79 -4.54 -12.24
N ALA A 223 -9.88 -4.19 -13.52
CA ALA A 223 -9.77 -5.16 -14.61
C ALA A 223 -8.38 -5.84 -14.64
N GLY A 224 -7.33 -5.07 -14.37
CA GLY A 224 -5.96 -5.59 -14.25
C GLY A 224 -5.83 -6.62 -13.13
N ILE A 225 -6.31 -6.28 -11.93
CA ILE A 225 -6.16 -7.19 -10.79
C ILE A 225 -7.03 -8.44 -10.94
N THR A 226 -8.24 -8.34 -11.52
CA THR A 226 -9.03 -9.55 -11.82
C THR A 226 -8.29 -10.53 -12.71
N ASN A 227 -7.48 -10.05 -13.66
CA ASN A 227 -6.68 -10.92 -14.53
C ASN A 227 -5.42 -11.47 -13.84
N GLU A 228 -4.94 -10.83 -12.77
CA GLU A 228 -3.78 -11.31 -12.00
C GLU A 228 -4.18 -12.29 -10.88
N THR A 229 -5.41 -12.20 -10.38
CA THR A 229 -5.91 -13.02 -9.25
C THR A 229 -6.81 -14.19 -9.65
N ILE A 230 -7.31 -14.24 -10.88
CA ILE A 230 -8.07 -15.37 -11.47
C ILE A 230 -7.11 -16.23 -12.28
#